data_AF-A0A837HQ16-F1
#
_entry.id   AF-A0A837HQ16-F1
#
_cell.length_a   1.000
_cell.length_b   1.000
_cell.length_c   1.000
_cell.angle_alpha   90.00
_cell.angle_beta   90.00
_cell.angle_gamma   90.00
#
_symmetry.space_group_name_H-M   'P 1'
#
loop_
_entity.id
_entity.type
_entity.pdbx_description
1 polymer ?
#
loop_
_entity_poly.entity_id
_entity_poly.type
_entity_poly.pdbx_seq_one_letter_code
_entity_poly.pdbx_strand_id
1 'polypeptide(L)' 'AKKPVITATQMMLSMVDNDKPSRAEITDIVNAILEGSDAVMLSEESARGKHPIEAVEFMERAVMEAEKHENKPIINPL' A
#
# COMPACT_ATOMS: atom_id res chain seq x y z
N ALA A 1 -7.85 -16.01 14.29
CA ALA A 1 -9.03 -15.12 14.37
C ALA A 1 -9.08 -14.32 13.08
N LYS A 2 -10.24 -14.19 12.42
CA LYS A 2 -10.41 -13.33 11.23
C LYS A 2 -10.69 -11.90 11.69
N LYS A 3 -9.65 -11.16 12.05
CA LYS A 3 -9.72 -9.72 12.36
C LYS A 3 -8.99 -8.98 11.25
N PRO A 4 -9.60 -7.97 10.61
CA PRO A 4 -8.90 -7.17 9.60
C PRO A 4 -7.63 -6.52 10.16
N VAL A 5 -6.56 -6.55 9.38
CA VAL A 5 -5.25 -5.96 9.71
C VAL A 5 -4.95 -4.81 8.75
N ILE A 6 -4.60 -3.66 9.30
CA ILE A 6 -4.26 -2.44 8.55
C ILE A 6 -2.79 -2.09 8.82
N THR A 7 -2.02 -1.88 7.75
CA THR A 7 -0.64 -1.39 7.82
C THR A 7 -0.62 0.09 7.44
N ALA A 8 -0.15 0.97 8.34
CA ALA A 8 -0.53 2.39 8.31
C ALA A 8 0.59 3.42 8.56
N THR A 9 1.85 3.01 8.64
CA THR A 9 2.96 3.93 8.98
C THR A 9 3.96 4.06 7.83
N GLN A 10 4.22 5.30 7.43
CA GLN A 10 5.30 5.71 6.51
C GLN A 10 5.33 4.95 5.17
N MET A 11 4.16 4.58 4.65
CA MET A 11 4.05 3.77 3.43
C MET A 11 4.58 4.51 2.19
N MET A 12 4.45 5.85 2.11
CA MET A 12 5.02 6.68 1.03
C MET A 12 5.44 8.07 1.51
N LEU A 13 6.03 8.18 2.70
CA LEU A 13 6.31 9.46 3.36
C LEU A 13 7.08 10.45 2.47
N SER A 14 7.97 9.97 1.60
CA SER A 14 8.71 10.80 0.65
C SER A 14 7.81 11.60 -0.30
N MET A 15 6.57 11.14 -0.54
CA MET A 15 5.59 11.83 -1.38
C MET A 15 4.94 13.06 -0.72
N VAL A 16 5.21 13.32 0.56
CA VAL A 16 4.87 14.61 1.17
C VAL A 16 5.55 15.75 0.40
N ASP A 17 6.80 15.53 -0.01
CA ASP A 17 7.63 16.54 -0.67
C ASP A 17 7.96 16.25 -2.14
N ASN A 18 7.93 14.99 -2.56
CA ASN A 18 8.33 14.54 -3.90
C ASN A 18 7.15 14.04 -4.72
N ASP A 19 7.26 14.09 -6.05
CA ASP A 19 6.23 13.62 -7.00
C ASP A 19 6.18 12.10 -7.12
N LYS A 20 7.16 11.37 -6.57
CA LYS A 20 7.28 9.91 -6.66
C LYS A 20 7.80 9.33 -5.35
N PRO A 21 7.32 8.12 -4.97
CA PRO A 21 7.84 7.40 -3.84
C PRO A 21 9.21 6.79 -4.16
N SER A 22 9.97 6.49 -3.12
CA SER A 22 11.20 5.72 -3.23
C SER A 22 10.90 4.26 -3.56
N ARG A 23 11.90 3.56 -4.11
CA ARG A 23 11.81 2.11 -4.35
C ARG A 23 11.64 1.32 -3.05
N ALA A 24 12.18 1.82 -1.94
CA ALA A 24 12.07 1.17 -0.64
C ALA A 24 10.63 1.21 -0.12
N GLU A 25 9.97 2.36 -0.20
CA GLU A 25 8.56 2.54 0.18
C GLU A 25 7.62 1.64 -0.63
N ILE A 26 7.81 1.58 -1.95
CA ILE A 26 7.03 0.66 -2.80
C ILE A 26 7.26 -0.81 -2.39
N THR A 27 8.51 -1.18 -2.11
CA THR A 27 8.83 -2.55 -1.69
C THR A 27 8.17 -2.89 -0.35
N ASP A 28 8.13 -1.94 0.58
CA ASP A 28 7.52 -2.10 1.90
C ASP A 28 6.00 -2.31 1.79
N ILE A 29 5.31 -1.51 0.96
CA ILE A 29 3.89 -1.69 0.66
C ILE A 29 3.62 -3.08 0.08
N VAL A 30 4.39 -3.48 -0.93
CA VAL A 30 4.19 -4.78 -1.60
C VAL A 30 4.39 -5.92 -0.61
N ASN A 31 5.43 -5.86 0.23
CA ASN A 31 5.67 -6.88 1.25
C ASN A 31 4.55 -6.93 2.29
N ALA A 32 4.07 -5.78 2.78
CA ALA A 32 2.96 -5.74 3.73
C ALA A 32 1.69 -6.41 3.20
N ILE A 33 1.42 -6.30 1.90
CA ILE A 33 0.29 -6.95 1.23
C ILE A 33 0.53 -8.46 1.12
N LEU A 34 1.71 -8.87 0.65
CA LEU A 34 2.08 -10.29 0.53
C LEU A 34 2.11 -11.03 1.89
N GLU A 35 2.38 -10.30 2.97
CA GLU A 35 2.34 -10.80 4.35
C GLU A 35 0.91 -10.89 4.91
N GLY A 36 -0.09 -10.41 4.17
CA GLY A 36 -1.51 -10.58 4.49
C GLY A 36 -2.19 -9.38 5.13
N SER A 37 -1.71 -8.16 4.88
CA SER A 37 -2.48 -6.95 5.23
C SER A 37 -3.79 -6.91 4.46
N ASP A 38 -4.91 -6.69 5.15
CA ASP A 38 -6.22 -6.50 4.52
C ASP A 38 -6.38 -5.07 3.95
N ALA A 39 -5.64 -4.11 4.50
CA ALA A 39 -5.61 -2.74 3.99
C ALA A 39 -4.26 -2.06 4.28
N VAL A 40 -3.96 -1.06 3.44
CA VAL A 40 -2.83 -0.14 3.59
C VAL A 40 -3.38 1.28 3.72
N MET A 41 -2.68 2.14 4.46
CA MET A 41 -3.15 3.49 4.77
C MET A 41 -2.10 4.55 4.41
N LEU A 42 -2.58 5.64 3.79
CA LEU A 42 -1.85 6.89 3.63
C LEU A 42 -2.14 7.80 4.81
N SER A 43 -1.14 8.59 5.21
CA SER A 43 -1.22 9.54 6.32
C SER A 43 -0.94 10.95 5.78
N GLU A 44 0.23 11.51 6.08
CA GLU A 44 0.59 12.87 5.72
C GLU A 44 0.62 13.10 4.21
N GLU A 45 0.98 12.06 3.45
CA GLU A 45 1.09 12.06 1.99
C GLU A 45 -0.22 12.50 1.33
N SER A 46 -1.34 12.00 1.84
CA SER A 46 -2.68 12.31 1.33
C SER A 46 -3.34 13.50 2.05
N ALA A 47 -3.05 13.68 3.34
CA ALA A 47 -3.70 14.70 4.16
C ALA A 47 -3.13 16.11 3.91
N ARG A 48 -1.82 16.23 3.67
CA ARG A 48 -1.12 17.52 3.54
C ARG A 48 0.07 17.53 2.57
N GLY A 49 0.33 16.43 1.86
CA GLY A 49 1.41 16.32 0.90
C GLY A 49 1.22 17.23 -0.32
N LYS A 50 2.31 17.50 -1.05
CA LYS A 50 2.26 18.29 -2.29
C LYS A 50 1.59 17.56 -3.44
N HIS A 51 1.52 16.23 -3.37
CA HIS A 51 1.04 15.34 -4.44
C HIS A 51 0.01 14.31 -3.91
N PRO A 52 -1.11 14.74 -3.30
CA PRO A 52 -2.02 13.84 -2.61
C PRO A 52 -2.78 12.91 -3.55
N ILE A 53 -3.07 13.34 -4.78
CA ILE A 53 -3.75 12.50 -5.78
C ILE A 53 -2.78 11.45 -6.29
N GLU A 54 -1.57 11.85 -6.65
CA GLU A 54 -0.52 10.96 -7.13
C GLU A 54 -0.15 9.93 -6.05
N ALA A 55 -0.14 10.33 -4.77
CA ALA A 55 0.08 9.39 -3.67
C ALA A 55 -0.99 8.28 -3.65
N VAL A 56 -2.28 8.62 -3.86
CA VAL A 56 -3.34 7.61 -3.97
C VAL A 56 -3.16 6.74 -5.22
N GLU A 57 -2.84 7.33 -6.37
CA GLU A 57 -2.62 6.59 -7.62
C GLU A 57 -1.43 5.63 -7.53
N PHE A 58 -0.33 6.03 -6.88
CA PHE A 58 0.82 5.16 -6.65
C PHE A 58 0.48 4.02 -5.70
N MET A 59 -0.31 4.28 -4.65
CA MET A 59 -0.78 3.25 -3.72
C MET A 59 -1.64 2.22 -4.46
N GLU A 60 -2.60 2.67 -5.28
CA GLU A 60 -3.44 1.80 -6.10
C GLU A 60 -2.59 0.91 -7.01
N ARG A 61 -1.61 1.49 -7.72
CA ARG A 61 -0.71 0.73 -8.59
C ARG A 61 0.11 -0.31 -7.82
N ALA A 62 0.63 0.05 -6.65
CA ALA A 62 1.40 -0.87 -5.80
C ALA A 62 0.55 -2.04 -5.31
N VAL A 63 -0.68 -1.77 -4.87
CA VAL A 63 -1.65 -2.79 -4.44
C VAL A 63 -1.99 -3.73 -5.59
N MET A 64 -2.39 -3.18 -6.74
CA MET A 64 -2.73 -3.96 -7.93
C MET A 64 -1.57 -4.83 -8.42
N GLU A 65 -0.33 -4.35 -8.28
CA GLU A 65 0.85 -5.13 -8.65
C GLU A 65 1.18 -6.22 -7.63
N ALA A 66 1.04 -5.93 -6.33
CA ALA A 66 1.24 -6.93 -5.27
C ALA A 66 0.24 -8.08 -5.40
N GLU A 67 -1.03 -7.78 -5.64
CA GLU A 67 -2.11 -8.77 -5.78
C GLU A 67 -1.92 -9.70 -6.99
N LYS A 68 -1.29 -9.25 -8.08
CA LYS A 68 -0.92 -10.13 -9.20
C LYS A 68 0.12 -11.19 -8.80
N HIS A 69 0.94 -10.89 -7.81
CA HIS A 69 1.98 -11.79 -7.29
C HIS A 69 1.52 -12.62 -6.10
N GLU A 70 0.31 -12.37 -5.58
CA GLU A 70 -0.33 -13.29 -4.65
C GLU A 70 -0.71 -14.58 -5.38
N ASN A 71 0.11 -15.62 -5.23
CA ASN A 71 -0.34 -17.01 -5.43
C ASN A 71 -1.30 -17.40 -4.30
N LYS A 72 -2.44 -16.71 -4.16
CA LYS A 72 -3.52 -17.19 -3.29
C LYS A 72 -4.26 -18.30 -4.04
N PRO A 73 -4.26 -19.56 -3.55
CA PRO A 73 -5.30 -20.48 -3.98
C PRO A 73 -6.64 -19.81 -3.65
N ILE A 74 -7.61 -19.89 -4.56
CA ILE A 74 -8.98 -19.46 -4.32
C ILE A 74 -9.51 -20.34 -3.18
N ILE A 75 -9.29 -19.95 -1.93
CA ILE A 75 -9.95 -20.57 -0.78
C ILE A 75 -11.34 -19.96 -0.78
N ASN A 76 -12.21 -20.54 -1.61
CA ASN A 76 -13.63 -20.29 -1.56
C ASN A 76 -14.11 -20.64 -0.14
N PRO A 77 -14.50 -19.67 0.70
CA PRO A 77 -15.19 -20.00 1.92
C PRO A 77 -16.63 -20.32 1.52
N LEU A 78 -16.98 -21.61 1.59
CA LEU A 78 -18.36 -22.08 1.68
C LEU A 78 -19.21 -21.17 2.60
#